data_AF-A0A376TV56-F1
#
_entry.id   AF-A0A376TV56-F1
#
_cell.length_a   1.000
_cell.length_b   1.000
_cell.length_c   1.000
_cell.angle_alpha   90.00
_cell.angle_beta   90.00
_cell.angle_gamma   90.00
#
_symmetry.space_group_name_H-M   'P 1'
#
loop_
_entity.id
_entity.type
_entity.pdbx_description
1 polymer ?
#
loop_
_entity_poly.entity_id
_entity_poly.type
_entity_poly.pdbx_seq_one_letter_code
_entity_poly.pdbx_strand_id
1 'polypeptide(L)'
;MCRLAVENLLYAARKRGLEPGIFCAIHTYGRRLNWHPHVHVSVTCGGLNKHGQWKKLSFLKDAMRSRWMWNMRQLLLKAWSEGMAMPESLTIAGPEAGRLGKLTSPTL
;
A
#
# COMPACT_ATOMS: atom_id res chain seq x y z
N MET A 1 2.25 5.04 4.56
CA MET A 1 2.77 3.67 4.31
C MET A 1 2.06 2.61 5.15
N CYS A 2 2.23 2.56 6.48
CA CYS A 2 1.62 1.51 7.31
C CYS A 2 0.09 1.41 7.14
N ARG A 3 -0.62 2.55 7.16
CA ARG A 3 -2.07 2.59 6.93
C ARG A 3 -2.49 1.86 5.64
N LEU A 4 -1.84 2.13 4.52
CA LEU A 4 -2.16 1.48 3.24
C LEU A 4 -1.90 -0.02 3.27
N ALA A 5 -0.86 -0.46 3.96
CA ALA A 5 -0.49 -1.87 4.05
C ALA A 5 -1.52 -2.63 4.92
N VAL A 6 -1.92 -2.04 6.05
CA VAL A 6 -2.98 -2.55 6.92
C VAL A 6 -4.31 -2.61 6.19
N GLU A 7 -4.72 -1.54 5.51
CA GLU A 7 -5.96 -1.52 4.71
C GLU A 7 -5.96 -2.55 3.57
N ASN A 8 -4.78 -2.98 3.11
CA ASN A 8 -4.67 -4.04 2.14
C ASN A 8 -5.07 -5.40 2.67
N LEU A 9 -4.58 -5.73 3.86
CA LEU A 9 -4.92 -6.97 4.55
C LEU A 9 -6.37 -6.94 5.04
N LEU A 10 -6.80 -5.81 5.62
CA LEU A 10 -8.18 -5.64 6.08
C LEU A 10 -9.19 -5.77 4.95
N TYR A 11 -8.90 -5.23 3.76
CA TYR A 11 -9.76 -5.42 2.59
C TYR A 11 -10.00 -6.90 2.28
N ALA A 12 -8.94 -7.71 2.27
CA ALA A 12 -9.06 -9.14 2.01
C ALA A 12 -9.74 -9.92 3.16
N ALA A 13 -9.50 -9.52 4.41
CA ALA A 13 -10.13 -10.14 5.57
C ALA A 13 -11.64 -9.82 5.66
N ARG A 14 -12.02 -8.56 5.43
CA ARG A 14 -13.42 -8.12 5.41
C ARG A 14 -14.25 -8.80 4.33
N LYS A 15 -13.66 -9.07 3.16
CA LYS A 15 -14.31 -9.90 2.12
C LYS A 15 -14.71 -11.30 2.58
N ARG A 16 -14.11 -11.79 3.68
CA ARG A 16 -14.39 -13.09 4.28
C ARG A 16 -15.15 -12.96 5.60
N GLY A 17 -15.55 -11.74 5.99
CA GLY A 17 -16.22 -11.47 7.26
C GLY A 17 -15.36 -11.75 8.49
N LEU A 18 -14.05 -11.61 8.37
CA LEU A 18 -13.10 -11.87 9.46
C LEU A 18 -12.34 -10.60 9.88
N GLU A 19 -12.12 -10.47 11.18
CA GLU A 19 -11.32 -9.43 11.81
C GLU A 19 -10.00 -10.02 12.34
N PRO A 20 -8.87 -9.79 11.66
CA PRO A 20 -7.57 -10.27 12.10
C PRO A 20 -6.87 -9.27 13.03
N GLY A 21 -5.95 -9.75 13.86
CA GLY A 21 -4.97 -8.90 14.53
C GLY A 21 -3.87 -8.48 13.54
N ILE A 22 -3.49 -7.20 13.53
CA ILE A 22 -2.46 -6.66 12.64
C ILE A 22 -1.54 -5.72 13.42
N PHE A 23 -0.23 -5.86 13.22
CA PHE A 23 0.80 -4.94 13.69
C PHE A 23 1.66 -4.46 12.52
N CYS A 24 1.97 -3.16 12.46
CA CYS A 24 2.80 -2.57 11.42
C CYS A 24 3.93 -1.72 12.00
N ALA A 25 5.14 -1.87 11.46
CA ALA A 25 6.30 -1.06 11.77
C ALA A 25 6.92 -0.49 10.49
N ILE A 26 7.41 0.75 10.57
CA ILE A 26 8.20 1.37 9.50
C ILE A 26 9.65 1.27 9.91
N HIS A 27 10.48 0.72 9.03
CA HIS A 27 11.93 0.66 9.20
C HIS A 27 12.59 1.54 8.14
N THR A 28 13.58 2.32 8.55
CA THR A 28 14.29 3.25 7.67
C THR A 28 15.54 2.63 7.04
N TYR A 29 16.19 1.73 7.77
CA TYR A 29 17.50 1.18 7.42
C TYR A 29 17.45 -0.32 7.13
N GLY A 30 18.28 -0.75 6.19
CA GLY A 30 18.52 -2.16 5.93
C GLY A 30 19.51 -2.78 6.94
N ARG A 31 19.78 -4.08 6.78
CA ARG A 31 20.72 -4.83 7.66
C ARG A 31 22.11 -4.19 7.76
N ARG A 32 22.57 -3.51 6.70
CA ARG A 32 23.88 -2.83 6.63
C ARG A 32 23.80 -1.33 6.95
N LEU A 33 22.71 -0.87 7.57
CA LEU A 33 22.42 0.54 7.86
C LEU A 33 22.37 1.46 6.63
N ASN A 34 22.27 0.90 5.43
CA ASN A 34 22.02 1.65 4.22
C ASN A 34 20.55 2.11 4.18
N TRP A 35 20.31 3.27 3.55
CA TRP A 35 18.95 3.78 3.33
C TRP A 35 18.11 2.75 2.58
N HIS A 36 17.09 2.21 3.25
CA HIS A 36 16.22 1.18 2.71
C HIS A 36 14.86 1.24 3.42
N PRO A 37 14.07 2.30 3.21
CA PRO A 37 12.80 2.46 3.90
C PRO A 37 11.80 1.37 3.47
N HIS A 38 11.29 0.61 4.43
CA HIS A 38 10.33 -0.46 4.20
C HIS A 38 9.33 -0.58 5.36
N VAL A 39 8.23 -1.30 5.12
CA VAL A 39 7.23 -1.61 6.15
C VAL A 39 7.24 -3.10 6.45
N HIS A 40 7.24 -3.43 7.74
CA HIS A 40 6.90 -4.77 8.21
C HIS A 40 5.44 -4.78 8.64
N VAL A 41 4.69 -5.76 8.17
CA VAL A 41 3.32 -5.98 8.61
C VAL A 41 3.19 -7.44 9.02
N SER A 42 2.80 -7.66 10.27
CA SER A 42 2.44 -8.97 10.79
C SER A 42 0.94 -9.04 10.93
N VAL A 43 0.36 -10.17 10.53
CA VAL A 43 -1.08 -10.44 10.60
C VAL A 43 -1.28 -11.83 11.14
N THR A 44 -2.29 -12.00 11.99
CA THR A 44 -2.65 -13.31 12.51
C THR A 44 -3.09 -14.26 11.39
N CYS A 45 -2.77 -15.55 11.51
CA CYS A 45 -3.19 -16.60 10.57
C CYS A 45 -4.70 -16.95 10.65
N GLY A 46 -5.50 -16.03 11.19
CA GLY A 46 -6.91 -16.15 11.48
C GLY A 46 -7.50 -14.83 11.95
N GLY A 47 -8.79 -14.82 12.16
CA GLY A 47 -9.52 -13.67 12.69
C GLY A 47 -10.85 -14.08 13.28
N LEU A 48 -11.46 -13.17 14.03
CA LEU A 48 -12.79 -13.37 14.61
C LEU A 48 -13.86 -13.09 13.55
N ASN A 49 -14.91 -13.91 13.50
CA ASN A 49 -16.12 -13.58 12.76
C ASN A 49 -17.07 -12.71 13.62
N LYS A 50 -18.21 -12.32 13.05
CA LYS A 50 -19.25 -11.53 13.75
C LYS A 50 -19.81 -12.16 15.05
N HIS A 51 -19.56 -13.45 15.27
CA HIS A 51 -19.98 -14.19 16.46
C HIS A 51 -18.84 -14.38 17.46
N GLY A 52 -17.69 -13.73 17.26
CA GLY A 52 -16.51 -13.89 18.11
C GLY A 52 -15.80 -15.24 17.96
N GLN A 53 -16.08 -15.99 16.89
CA GLN A 53 -15.43 -17.28 16.65
C GLN A 53 -14.17 -17.10 15.81
N TRP A 54 -13.07 -17.70 16.24
CA TRP A 54 -11.83 -17.74 15.47
C TRP A 54 -11.98 -18.60 14.22
N LYS A 55 -11.58 -18.07 13.06
CA LYS A 55 -11.52 -18.79 11.78
C LYS A 55 -10.17 -18.59 11.12
N LYS A 56 -9.69 -19.61 10.42
CA LYS A 56 -8.44 -19.56 9.67
C LYS A 56 -8.54 -18.54 8.54
N LEU A 57 -7.48 -17.75 8.37
CA LEU A 57 -7.37 -16.74 7.33
C LEU A 57 -6.00 -16.87 6.67
N SER A 58 -5.98 -16.90 5.35
CA SER A 58 -4.76 -16.86 4.55
C SER A 58 -4.88 -15.82 3.44
N PHE A 59 -3.74 -15.33 2.97
CA PHE A 59 -3.68 -14.29 1.96
C PHE A 59 -2.98 -14.82 0.71
N LEU A 60 -3.53 -14.49 -0.45
CA LEU A 60 -2.90 -14.79 -1.73
C LEU A 60 -1.82 -13.72 -1.99
N LYS A 61 -0.56 -14.14 -1.97
CA LYS A 61 0.61 -13.26 -2.11
C LYS A 61 0.49 -12.31 -3.29
N ASP A 62 0.17 -12.84 -4.47
CA ASP A 62 0.17 -12.03 -5.70
C ASP A 62 -1.01 -11.05 -5.75
N ALA A 63 -2.19 -11.45 -5.26
CA ALA A 63 -3.33 -10.54 -5.13
C ALA A 63 -3.03 -9.39 -4.14
N MET A 64 -2.37 -9.70 -3.01
CA MET A 64 -1.97 -8.68 -2.05
C MET A 64 -0.94 -7.72 -2.65
N ARG A 65 0.06 -8.26 -3.35
CA ARG A 65 1.08 -7.45 -4.04
C ARG A 65 0.45 -6.52 -5.07
N SER A 66 -0.43 -7.03 -5.94
CA SER A 66 -1.05 -6.22 -6.99
C SER A 66 -1.86 -5.06 -6.42
N ARG A 67 -2.70 -5.31 -5.41
CA ARG A 67 -3.48 -4.24 -4.76
C ARG A 67 -2.60 -3.25 -3.98
N TRP A 68 -1.53 -3.73 -3.34
CA TRP A 68 -0.54 -2.86 -2.69
C TRP A 68 0.12 -1.91 -3.70
N MET A 69 0.65 -2.43 -4.81
CA MET A 69 1.30 -1.63 -5.84
C MET A 69 0.33 -0.60 -6.44
N TRP A 70 -0.91 -0.98 -6.68
CA TRP A 70 -1.94 -0.06 -7.16
C TRP A 70 -2.22 1.06 -6.16
N ASN A 71 -2.46 0.75 -4.88
CA ASN A 71 -2.70 1.74 -3.84
C ASN A 71 -1.52 2.71 -3.66
N MET A 72 -0.29 2.19 -3.71
CA MET A 72 0.93 2.99 -3.63
C MET A 72 1.05 3.96 -4.79
N ARG A 73 0.78 3.49 -6.02
CA ARG A 73 0.73 4.37 -7.20
C ARG A 73 -0.30 5.47 -7.03
N GLN A 74 -1.51 5.16 -6.58
CA GLN A 74 -2.55 6.18 -6.37
C GLN A 74 -2.15 7.20 -5.31
N LEU A 75 -1.53 6.77 -4.21
CA LEU A 75 -1.03 7.68 -3.18
C LEU A 75 0.01 8.65 -3.75
N LEU A 76 0.98 8.14 -4.53
CA LEU A 76 2.04 8.97 -5.12
C LEU A 76 1.48 9.94 -6.16
N LEU A 77 0.57 9.49 -7.02
CA LEU A 77 -0.09 10.35 -8.01
C LEU A 77 -0.92 11.45 -7.35
N LYS A 78 -1.62 11.13 -6.26
CA LYS A 78 -2.36 12.12 -5.47
C LYS A 78 -1.41 13.16 -4.87
N ALA A 79 -0.37 12.70 -4.19
CA ALA A 79 0.62 13.59 -3.59
C ALA A 79 1.29 14.50 -4.63
N TRP A 80 1.58 13.96 -5.82
CA TRP A 80 2.07 14.73 -6.95
C TRP A 80 1.09 15.83 -7.37
N SER A 81 -0.19 15.48 -7.54
CA SER A 81 -1.22 16.44 -7.94
C SER A 81 -1.49 17.53 -6.90
N GLU A 82 -1.20 17.25 -5.62
CA GLU A 82 -1.31 18.20 -4.50
C GLU A 82 -0.07 19.09 -4.34
N GLY A 83 0.89 19.01 -5.27
CA GLY A 83 2.05 19.91 -5.31
C GLY A 83 3.23 19.45 -4.46
N MET A 84 3.38 18.14 -4.22
CA MET A 84 4.60 17.61 -3.61
C MET A 84 5.82 18.05 -4.43
N ALA A 85 6.66 18.91 -3.84
CA ALA A 85 7.88 19.39 -4.47
C ALA A 85 8.87 18.22 -4.62
N MET A 86 9.36 18.03 -5.84
CA MET A 86 10.50 17.16 -6.06
C MET A 86 11.79 17.86 -5.59
N PRO A 87 12.77 17.10 -5.09
CA PRO A 87 14.13 17.62 -4.97
C PRO A 87 14.58 18.20 -6.32
N GLU A 88 15.28 19.33 -6.32
CA GLU A 88 15.74 20.00 -7.55
C GLU A 88 16.49 19.05 -8.50
N SER A 89 17.24 18.09 -7.95
CA SER A 89 17.97 17.06 -8.71
C SER A 89 17.08 16.09 -9.51
N LEU A 90 15.78 16.06 -9.22
CA LEU A 90 14.77 15.21 -9.88
C LEU A 90 13.72 16.03 -10.65
N THR A 91 13.83 17.36 -10.65
CA THR A 91 13.00 18.22 -11.48
C THR A 91 13.49 18.10 -12.93
N ILE A 92 12.87 17.22 -13.71
CA ILE A 92 13.10 17.19 -15.16
C ILE A 92 12.52 18.49 -15.72
N ALA A 93 13.40 19.47 -15.98
CA ALA A 93 13.03 20.69 -16.68
C ALA A 93 12.62 20.34 -18.12
N GLY A 94 11.32 20.34 -18.40
CA GLY A 94 10.80 20.13 -19.74
C GLY A 94 9.38 20.67 -19.91
N PRO A 95 9.03 21.30 -21.06
CA PRO A 95 7.76 22.02 -21.24
C PRO A 95 6.50 21.14 -21.30
N GLU A 96 6.63 19.81 -21.16
CA GLU A 96 5.52 18.86 -21.35
C GLU A 96 4.87 18.33 -20.06
N ALA A 97 5.23 18.87 -18.89
CA ALA A 97 4.61 18.47 -17.61
C ALA A 97 3.06 18.69 -17.58
N GLY A 98 2.52 19.51 -18.48
CA GLY A 98 1.08 19.73 -18.64
C GLY A 98 0.32 18.65 -19.46
N ARG A 99 0.99 17.67 -20.09
CA ARG A 99 0.32 16.67 -20.97
C ARG A 99 0.04 15.30 -20.34
N LEU A 100 0.59 14.98 -19.17
CA LEU A 100 0.37 13.68 -18.52
C LEU A 100 -0.93 13.59 -17.70
N GLY A 101 -1.81 14.59 -17.78
CA GLY A 101 -3.12 14.63 -17.13
C GLY A 101 -4.23 13.79 -17.79
N LYS A 102 -3.92 12.92 -18.77
CA LYS A 102 -4.90 12.04 -19.41
C LYS A 102 -4.37 10.61 -19.61
N LEU A 103 -4.06 9.90 -18.53
CA LEU A 103 -4.17 8.45 -18.54
C LEU A 103 -5.58 8.09 -18.10
N THR A 104 -6.46 8.01 -19.10
CA THR A 104 -7.82 7.49 -18.96
C THR A 104 -7.79 6.08 -18.37
N SER A 105 -8.72 5.82 -17.44
CA SER A 105 -9.00 4.51 -16.86
C SER A 105 -9.04 3.41 -17.94
N PRO A 106 -8.42 2.24 -17.73
CA PRO A 106 -8.80 1.08 -18.51
C PRO A 106 -10.19 0.65 -18.02
N THR A 107 -11.14 0.71 -18.95
CA THR A 107 -12.45 0.06 -18.82
C THR A 107 -12.23 -1.45 -18.90
N LEU A 108 -12.73 -2.15 -17.88
CA LEU A 108 -12.81 -3.62 -17.68
C LEU A 108 -11.52 -4.35 -17.28
#